data_AF-A0A9E5RYR0-F1
#
_entry.id   AF-A0A9E5RYR0-F1
#
_cell.length_a   1.000
_cell.length_b   1.000
_cell.length_c   1.000
_cell.angle_alpha   90.00
_cell.angle_beta   90.00
_cell.angle_gamma   90.00
#
_symmetry.space_group_name_H-M   'P 1'
#
loop_
_entity.id
_entity.type
_entity.pdbx_description
1 polymer ?
#
loop_
_entity_poly.entity_id
_entity_poly.type
_entity_poly.pdbx_seq_one_letter_code
_entity_poly.pdbx_strand_id
1 'polypeptide(L)'
;MTAHEMAFRMSQSSVSPGKVDFLVTNTSEIPHEMAVIKTDLPVSKLPVINNGQLDKQKAGTLVGEINVSELKTGATKLLSLDLTPGNYLIISNLPGQFQAGMITQFTVK
;
A
#
# COMPACT_ATOMS: atom_id res chain seq x y z
N MET A 1 -5.33 -9.76 3.49
CA MET A 1 -4.12 -9.15 4.07
C MET A 1 -4.48 -8.41 5.35
N THR A 2 -3.50 -8.08 6.21
CA THR A 2 -3.74 -7.30 7.43
C THR A 2 -2.85 -6.06 7.47
N ALA A 3 -3.40 -4.95 7.95
CA ALA A 3 -2.58 -3.89 8.53
C ALA A 3 -2.40 -4.22 10.01
N HIS A 4 -1.15 -4.34 10.46
CA HIS A 4 -0.82 -4.64 11.84
C HIS A 4 0.44 -3.88 12.23
N GLU A 5 0.35 -3.09 13.30
CA GLU A 5 1.37 -2.12 13.69
C GLU A 5 1.73 -1.21 12.50
N MET A 6 3.01 -1.12 12.13
CA MET A 6 3.48 -0.32 10.98
C MET A 6 3.73 -1.18 9.74
N ALA A 7 2.98 -2.27 9.55
CA ALA A 7 3.21 -3.19 8.44
C ALA A 7 1.92 -3.67 7.77
N PHE A 8 2.00 -3.80 6.44
CA PHE A 8 1.04 -4.58 5.66
C PHE A 8 1.54 -6.01 5.49
N ARG A 9 0.80 -6.98 6.04
CA ARG A 9 1.10 -8.41 5.88
C ARG A 9 0.24 -8.98 4.75
N MET A 10 0.89 -9.18 3.61
CA MET A 10 0.27 -9.74 2.42
C MET A 10 0.04 -11.24 2.60
N SER A 11 -1.10 -11.74 2.10
CA SER A 11 -1.32 -13.20 1.99
C SER A 11 -0.48 -13.80 0.87
N GLN A 12 -0.22 -13.02 -0.18
CA GLN A 12 0.61 -13.38 -1.32
C GLN A 12 1.40 -12.15 -1.77
N SER A 13 2.67 -12.32 -2.08
CA SER A 13 3.51 -11.25 -2.63
C SER A 13 3.38 -11.12 -4.16
N SER A 14 2.75 -12.09 -4.82
CA SER A 14 2.47 -12.02 -6.25
C SER A 14 1.23 -12.78 -6.68
N VAL A 15 0.60 -12.31 -7.77
CA VAL A 15 -0.60 -12.88 -8.38
C VAL A 15 -0.57 -12.77 -9.90
N SER A 16 -1.46 -13.50 -10.59
CA SER A 16 -1.67 -13.35 -12.03
C SER A 16 -2.36 -12.01 -12.38
N PRO A 17 -2.15 -11.50 -13.61
CA PRO A 17 -2.82 -10.28 -14.08
C PRO A 17 -4.34 -10.38 -14.12
N GLY A 18 -5.00 -9.24 -14.04
CA GLY A 18 -6.46 -9.11 -14.08
C GLY A 18 -7.03 -8.55 -12.78
N LYS A 19 -8.26 -8.96 -12.45
CA LYS A 19 -8.96 -8.50 -11.25
C LYS A 19 -8.30 -9.06 -9.98
N VAL A 20 -7.79 -8.17 -9.14
CA VAL A 20 -7.15 -8.46 -7.85
C VAL A 20 -7.92 -7.78 -6.73
N ASP A 21 -8.28 -8.57 -5.72
CA ASP A 21 -9.00 -8.11 -4.54
C ASP A 21 -8.04 -7.97 -3.34
N PHE A 22 -7.91 -6.74 -2.84
CA PHE A 22 -7.23 -6.44 -1.59
C PHE A 22 -8.26 -6.36 -0.48
N LEU A 23 -8.53 -7.49 0.18
CA LEU A 23 -9.28 -7.54 1.42
C LEU A 23 -8.35 -7.27 2.60
N VAL A 24 -8.48 -6.10 3.21
CA VAL A 24 -7.59 -5.60 4.27
C VAL A 24 -8.37 -5.46 5.57
N THR A 25 -7.89 -6.10 6.62
CA THR A 25 -8.35 -5.85 7.99
C THR A 25 -7.29 -5.06 8.75
N ASN A 26 -7.68 -3.93 9.35
CA ASN A 26 -6.81 -3.20 10.26
C ASN A 26 -6.92 -3.78 11.67
N THR A 27 -5.82 -4.40 12.11
CA THR A 27 -5.67 -5.01 13.44
C THR A 27 -4.75 -4.19 14.35
N SER A 28 -4.29 -3.02 13.88
CA SER A 28 -3.51 -2.07 14.67
C SER A 28 -4.42 -1.25 15.59
N GLU A 29 -3.83 -0.65 16.63
CA GLU A 29 -4.54 0.28 17.51
C GLU A 29 -4.79 1.66 16.87
N ILE A 30 -4.09 1.98 15.76
CA ILE A 30 -4.19 3.25 15.05
C ILE A 30 -4.78 3.06 13.63
N PRO A 31 -5.39 4.12 13.05
CA PRO A 31 -5.87 4.05 11.67
C PRO A 31 -4.72 4.07 10.66
N HIS A 32 -5.00 3.49 9.49
CA HIS A 32 -4.10 3.48 8.35
C HIS A 32 -4.83 3.93 7.09
N GLU A 33 -4.09 4.34 6.07
CA GLU A 33 -4.58 4.34 4.69
C GLU A 33 -3.86 3.24 3.92
N MET A 34 -4.40 2.84 2.77
CA MET A 34 -3.68 1.96 1.84
C MET A 34 -3.66 2.60 0.47
N ALA A 35 -2.48 2.85 -0.08
CA ALA A 35 -2.30 3.24 -1.47
C ALA A 35 -1.57 2.13 -2.23
N VAL A 36 -2.07 1.80 -3.42
CA VAL A 36 -1.45 0.86 -4.35
C VAL A 36 -0.86 1.66 -5.50
N ILE A 37 0.46 1.60 -5.68
CA ILE A 37 1.20 2.41 -6.66
C ILE A 37 1.98 1.49 -7.59
N LYS A 38 1.74 1.55 -8.89
CA LYS A 38 2.56 0.86 -9.90
C LYS A 38 3.86 1.62 -10.11
N THR A 39 5.00 0.95 -10.01
CA THR A 39 6.31 1.60 -10.16
C THR A 39 7.42 0.61 -10.54
N ASP A 40 8.40 1.09 -11.29
CA ASP A 40 9.65 0.37 -11.58
C ASP A 40 10.82 0.88 -10.74
N LEU A 41 10.59 1.84 -9.84
CA LEU A 41 11.61 2.35 -8.95
C LEU A 41 11.98 1.28 -7.90
N PRO A 42 13.27 1.00 -7.68
CA PRO A 42 13.68 0.21 -6.53
C PRO A 42 13.42 0.98 -5.23
N VAL A 43 13.21 0.28 -4.12
CA VAL A 43 12.92 0.89 -2.80
C VAL A 43 13.95 1.96 -2.41
N SER A 44 15.23 1.75 -2.74
CA SER A 44 16.34 2.68 -2.48
C SER A 44 16.30 3.99 -3.29
N LYS A 45 15.41 4.09 -4.28
CA LYS A 45 15.22 5.27 -5.14
C LYS A 45 13.83 5.90 -4.99
N LEU A 46 13.05 5.47 -4.00
CA LEU A 46 11.75 6.06 -3.76
C LEU A 46 11.88 7.52 -3.30
N PRO A 47 11.14 8.45 -3.93
CA PRO A 47 11.22 9.86 -3.59
C PRO A 47 10.48 10.13 -2.28
N VAL A 48 11.20 10.59 -1.27
CA VAL A 48 10.64 10.95 0.04
C VAL A 48 10.76 12.46 0.23
N ILE A 49 9.68 13.10 0.66
CA ILE A 49 9.66 14.55 0.98
C ILE A 49 10.06 14.78 2.44
N ASN A 50 10.36 16.05 2.78
CA ASN A 50 10.97 16.43 4.06
C ASN A 50 10.24 15.94 5.34
N ASN A 51 8.95 15.60 5.25
CA ASN A 51 8.16 15.10 6.38
C ASN A 51 8.14 13.56 6.49
N GLY A 52 8.97 12.85 5.73
CA GLY A 52 9.08 11.38 5.77
C GLY A 52 8.00 10.63 4.98
N GLN A 53 7.12 11.34 4.26
CA GLN A 53 6.15 10.73 3.36
C GLN A 53 6.76 10.47 1.98
N LEU A 54 6.26 9.45 1.29
CA LEU A 54 6.52 9.21 -0.12
C LEU A 54 5.88 10.33 -0.97
N ASP A 55 6.65 10.87 -1.92
CA ASP A 55 6.14 11.74 -2.99
C ASP A 55 5.37 10.88 -4.00
N LYS A 56 4.07 10.66 -3.75
CA LYS A 56 3.22 9.81 -4.60
C LYS A 56 3.21 10.24 -6.07
N GLN A 57 3.46 11.52 -6.38
CA GLN A 57 3.48 12.03 -7.76
C GLN A 57 4.73 11.62 -8.53
N LYS A 58 5.83 11.34 -7.83
CA LYS A 58 7.11 10.91 -8.41
C LYS A 58 7.41 9.43 -8.19
N ALA A 59 6.67 8.78 -7.28
CA ALA A 59 6.90 7.39 -6.92
C ALA A 59 6.34 6.40 -7.94
N GLY A 60 5.41 6.82 -8.81
CA GLY A 60 4.79 5.98 -9.83
C GLY A 60 3.35 6.37 -10.09
N THR A 61 2.56 5.43 -10.60
CA THR A 61 1.14 5.63 -10.89
C THR A 61 0.29 5.09 -9.75
N LEU A 62 -0.47 5.95 -9.06
CA LEU A 62 -1.49 5.53 -8.11
C LEU A 62 -2.60 4.78 -8.86
N VAL A 63 -2.84 3.52 -8.53
CA VAL A 63 -3.86 2.68 -9.18
C VAL A 63 -5.09 2.45 -8.31
N GLY A 64 -4.99 2.69 -7.00
CA GLY A 64 -6.12 2.60 -6.09
C GLY A 64 -5.73 2.96 -4.66
N GLU A 65 -6.74 3.31 -3.87
CA GLU A 65 -6.56 3.67 -2.46
C GLU A 65 -7.76 3.29 -1.59
N ILE A 66 -7.49 3.11 -0.30
CA ILE A 66 -8.46 3.07 0.80
C ILE A 66 -8.09 4.20 1.74
N ASN A 67 -9.04 5.10 2.03
CA ASN A 67 -8.77 6.28 2.83
C ASN A 67 -8.65 5.95 4.33
N VAL A 68 -7.97 6.82 5.08
CA VAL A 68 -7.85 6.72 6.55
C VAL A 68 -9.19 6.69 7.29
N SER A 69 -10.20 7.36 6.73
CA SER A 69 -11.57 7.34 7.28
C SER A 69 -12.25 5.98 7.14
N GLU A 70 -11.75 5.11 6.26
CA GLU A 70 -12.30 3.80 5.95
C GLU A 70 -11.55 2.68 6.65
N LEU A 71 -10.22 2.76 6.74
CA LEU A 71 -9.36 1.74 7.33
C LEU A 71 -8.97 2.10 8.78
N LYS A 72 -9.99 2.41 9.59
CA LYS A 72 -9.90 2.62 11.04
C LYS A 72 -9.56 1.33 11.79
N THR A 73 -9.16 1.43 13.05
CA THR A 73 -8.96 0.29 13.96
C THR A 73 -10.14 -0.69 13.91
N GLY A 74 -9.85 -1.97 13.66
CA GLY A 74 -10.85 -3.04 13.55
C GLY A 74 -11.63 -3.08 12.23
N ALA A 75 -11.48 -2.09 11.35
CA ALA A 75 -12.21 -2.06 10.09
C ALA A 75 -11.67 -3.10 9.09
N THR A 76 -12.58 -3.68 8.31
CA THR A 76 -12.24 -4.48 7.13
C THR A 76 -12.76 -3.79 5.88
N LYS A 77 -11.90 -3.67 4.86
CA LYS A 77 -12.19 -3.00 3.59
C LYS A 77 -11.72 -3.83 2.41
N LEU A 78 -12.48 -3.77 1.33
CA LEU A 78 -12.18 -4.42 0.06
C LEU A 78 -11.86 -3.34 -0.97
N LEU A 79 -10.70 -3.47 -1.62
CA LEU A 79 -10.34 -2.71 -2.81
C LEU A 79 -10.14 -3.69 -3.97
N SER A 80 -10.99 -3.62 -4.99
CA SER A 80 -10.87 -4.44 -6.21
C SER A 80 -10.23 -3.60 -7.32
N LEU A 81 -9.12 -4.07 -7.88
CA LEU A 81 -8.39 -3.38 -8.95
C LEU A 81 -8.18 -4.32 -10.14
N ASP A 82 -8.19 -3.78 -11.36
CA ASP A 82 -7.71 -4.51 -12.55
C ASP A 82 -6.24 -4.18 -12.77
N LEU A 83 -5.36 -5.15 -12.49
CA LEU A 83 -3.90 -4.96 -12.49
C LEU A 83 -3.24 -5.64 -13.68
N THR A 84 -2.35 -4.90 -14.32
CA THR A 84 -1.49 -5.40 -15.41
C THR A 84 -0.17 -5.95 -14.85
N PRO A 85 0.59 -6.77 -15.62
CA PRO A 85 1.91 -7.21 -15.17
C PRO A 85 2.81 -6.04 -14.73
N GLY A 86 3.57 -6.23 -13.66
CA GLY A 86 4.51 -5.24 -13.16
C GLY A 86 4.69 -5.27 -11.63
N ASN A 87 5.43 -4.27 -11.13
CA ASN A 87 5.71 -4.10 -9.71
C ASN A 87 4.84 -3.01 -9.10
N TYR A 88 4.43 -3.26 -7.87
CA TYR A 88 3.54 -2.41 -7.11
C TYR A 88 4.10 -2.20 -5.70
N LEU A 89 3.89 -0.99 -5.19
CA LEU A 89 4.03 -0.67 -3.78
C LEU A 89 2.65 -0.62 -3.15
N ILE A 90 2.55 -1.17 -1.95
CA ILE A 90 1.41 -1.02 -1.07
C ILE A 90 1.92 -0.30 0.16
N ILE A 91 1.39 0.88 0.43
CA ILE A 91 1.89 1.77 1.47
C ILE A 91 0.77 2.38 2.29
N SER A 92 1.10 2.83 3.50
CA SER A 92 0.35 3.89 4.18
C SER A 92 1.21 5.13 4.18
N ASN A 93 0.70 6.22 3.61
CA ASN A 93 1.45 7.46 3.50
C ASN A 93 1.00 8.51 4.51
N LEU A 94 0.31 8.12 5.58
CA LEU A 94 0.04 9.03 6.71
C LEU A 94 1.34 9.50 7.36
N PRO A 95 1.35 10.68 8.03
CA PRO A 95 2.56 11.22 8.66
C PRO A 95 3.27 10.19 9.54
N GLY A 96 4.57 9.97 9.28
CA GLY A 96 5.42 9.02 9.99
C GLY A 96 5.24 7.54 9.63
N GLN A 97 4.12 7.11 9.04
CA GLN A 97 3.85 5.67 8.81
C GLN A 97 4.72 5.07 7.71
N PHE A 98 4.90 5.77 6.58
CA PHE A 98 5.78 5.32 5.50
C PHE A 98 7.24 5.16 6.00
N GLN A 99 7.76 6.18 6.68
CA GLN A 99 9.11 6.17 7.27
C GLN A 99 9.28 5.08 8.33
N ALA A 100 8.23 4.75 9.07
CA ALA A 100 8.22 3.66 10.06
C ALA A 100 8.19 2.25 9.42
N GLY A 101 8.22 2.16 8.08
CA GLY A 101 8.29 0.89 7.37
C GLY A 101 6.95 0.38 6.83
N MET A 102 5.91 1.22 6.81
CA MET A 102 4.60 0.83 6.28
C MET A 102 4.55 0.86 4.75
N ILE A 103 5.40 0.02 4.17
CA ILE A 103 5.61 -0.20 2.74
C ILE A 103 5.84 -1.71 2.51
N THR A 104 5.18 -2.28 1.52
CA THR A 104 5.48 -3.62 1.02
C THR A 104 5.43 -3.63 -0.51
N GLN A 105 6.21 -4.53 -1.11
CA GLN A 105 6.19 -4.78 -2.54
C GLN A 105 5.17 -5.87 -2.88
N PHE A 106 4.58 -5.76 -4.05
CA PHE A 106 3.65 -6.72 -4.62
C PHE A 106 3.90 -6.82 -6.14
N THR A 107 3.89 -8.03 -6.69
CA THR A 107 4.19 -8.25 -8.11
C THR A 107 3.01 -8.90 -8.82
N VAL A 108 2.66 -8.39 -9.99
CA VAL A 108 1.67 -9.04 -10.87
C VAL A 108 2.44 -9.71 -12.01
N LYS A 109 2.33 -11.04 -12.13
CA LYS A 109 3.08 -11.87 -13.09
C LYS A 109 2.39 -13.18 -13.42
#